data_AF-K6FIC8-F1
#
_entry.id   AF-K6FIC8-F1
#
_cell.length_a   1.000
_cell.length_b   1.000
_cell.length_c   1.000
_cell.angle_alpha   90.00
_cell.angle_beta   90.00
_cell.angle_gamma   90.00
#
_symmetry.space_group_name_H-M   'P 1'
#
loop_
_entity.id
_entity.type
_entity.pdbx_description
1 polymer ?
#
loop_
_entity_poly.entity_id
_entity_poly.type
_entity_poly.pdbx_seq_one_letter_code
_entity_poly.pdbx_strand_id
1 'polypeptide(L)' 'MAQERTIILGGVECDYDPETRIALVYCANCSERNEVEVWLADDGRPEYAGFVCEKCGFFNTPEG' A
#
# COMPACT_ATOMS: atom_id res chain seq x y z
N MET A 1 2.34 21.03 -0.08
CA MET A 1 3.65 20.34 -0.13
C MET A 1 3.37 18.99 0.48
N ALA A 2 3.02 17.98 -0.33
CA ALA A 2 2.78 16.64 0.19
C ALA A 2 4.13 16.13 0.71
N GLN A 3 4.20 15.87 2.01
CA GLN A 3 5.41 15.33 2.62
C GLN A 3 5.34 13.82 2.41
N GLU A 4 5.79 13.36 1.24
CA GLU A 4 5.88 11.93 0.91
C GLU A 4 6.71 11.23 2.00
N ARG A 5 6.10 10.26 2.67
CA ARG A 5 6.72 9.43 3.70
C ARG A 5 6.85 8.01 3.17
N THR A 6 7.69 7.20 3.79
CA THR A 6 7.72 5.76 3.54
C THR A 6 6.99 5.02 4.64
N ILE A 7 6.34 3.93 4.28
CA ILE A 7 5.68 3.01 5.21
C ILE A 7 6.07 1.57 4.87
N ILE A 8 6.09 0.70 5.89
CA ILE A 8 6.44 -0.71 5.69
C ILE A 8 5.17 -1.54 5.70
N LEU A 9 4.80 -2.09 4.54
CA LEU A 9 3.65 -3.00 4.37
C LEU A 9 4.18 -4.40 4.07
N GLY A 10 3.89 -5.38 4.93
CA GLY A 10 4.36 -6.77 4.72
C GLY A 10 5.89 -6.90 4.62
N GLY A 11 6.65 -5.96 5.20
CA GLY A 11 8.12 -5.93 5.08
C GLY A 11 8.67 -5.22 3.84
N VAL A 12 7.80 -4.67 2.99
CA VAL A 12 8.17 -3.90 1.80
C VAL A 12 8.03 -2.40 2.10
N GLU A 13 9.05 -1.62 1.72
CA GLU A 13 8.99 -0.16 1.79
C GLU A 13 8.14 0.38 0.64
N CYS A 14 7.11 1.15 0.97
CA CYS A 14 6.19 1.76 0.01
C CYS A 14 6.12 3.26 0.25
N ASP A 15 5.99 4.03 -0.84
CA ASP A 15 5.68 5.46 -0.76
C ASP A 15 4.29 5.63 -0.15
N TYR A 16 4.13 6.56 0.79
CA TYR A 16 2.93 6.80 1.55
C TYR A 16 2.68 8.28 1.76
N ASP A 17 1.47 8.71 1.43
CA ASP A 17 0.98 10.05 1.71
C ASP A 17 0.15 10.03 3.01
N PRO A 18 0.64 10.61 4.11
CA PRO A 18 -0.09 10.67 5.37
C PRO A 18 -1.31 11.60 5.36
N GLU A 19 -1.40 12.54 4.40
CA GLU A 19 -2.53 13.46 4.29
C GLU A 19 -3.75 12.74 3.69
N THR A 20 -3.53 11.93 2.66
CA THR A 20 -4.58 11.15 1.97
C THR A 20 -4.71 9.73 2.49
N ARG A 21 -3.73 9.24 3.26
CA ARG A 21 -3.61 7.85 3.73
C ARG A 21 -3.49 6.82 2.60
N ILE A 22 -2.85 7.23 1.50
CA ILE A 22 -2.65 6.39 0.32
C ILE A 22 -1.19 5.94 0.26
N ALA A 23 -0.95 4.65 0.08
CA ALA A 23 0.35 4.10 -0.26
C ALA A 23 0.40 3.63 -1.71
N LEU A 24 1.57 3.75 -2.34
CA LEU A 24 1.85 3.17 -3.65
C LEU A 24 2.42 1.76 -3.47
N VAL A 25 1.58 0.76 -3.68
CA VAL A 25 1.93 -0.65 -3.53
C VAL A 25 2.17 -1.28 -4.90
N TYR A 26 3.27 -2.03 -5.01
CA TYR A 26 3.59 -2.77 -6.22
C TYR A 26 2.83 -4.09 -6.25
N CYS A 27 2.15 -4.37 -7.37
CA CYS A 27 1.51 -5.65 -7.60
C CYS A 27 2.56 -6.77 -7.60
N ALA A 28 2.35 -7.80 -6.80
CA ALA A 28 3.26 -8.94 -6.66
C ALA A 28 3.41 -9.75 -7.96
N ASN A 29 2.43 -9.67 -8.87
CA ASN A 29 2.44 -10.42 -10.12
C ASN A 29 3.07 -9.65 -11.30
N CYS A 30 2.79 -8.36 -11.46
CA CYS A 30 3.20 -7.59 -12.65
C CYS A 30 4.00 -6.32 -12.35
N SER A 31 4.31 -6.06 -11.07
CA SER A 31 5.04 -4.88 -10.60
C SER A 31 4.41 -3.53 -10.96
N GLU A 32 3.12 -3.51 -11.26
CA GLU A 32 2.39 -2.26 -11.46
C GLU A 32 2.17 -1.55 -10.12
N ARG A 33 2.31 -0.22 -10.10
CA ARG A 33 2.02 0.58 -8.91
C ARG A 33 0.52 0.83 -8.81
N ASN A 34 -0.04 0.58 -7.65
CA ASN A 34 -1.45 0.81 -7.36
C ASN A 34 -1.56 1.69 -6.11
N GLU A 35 -2.53 2.60 -6.12
CA GLU A 35 -2.88 3.42 -4.97
C GLU A 35 -3.75 2.60 -4.02
N VAL A 36 -3.27 2.41 -2.79
CA VAL A 36 -3.91 1.57 -1.78
C VAL A 36 -4.12 2.39 -0.53
N GLU A 37 -5.36 2.43 -0.05
CA GLU A 37 -5.66 3.06 1.24
C GLU A 37 -5.06 2.24 2.39
N VAL A 38 -4.34 2.89 3.27
CA VAL A 38 -3.69 2.29 4.44
C VAL A 38 -4.24 2.92 5.71
N TRP A 39 -4.61 2.08 6.66
CA TRP A 39 -5.01 2.49 7.99
C TRP A 39 -3.89 2.20 8.98
N LEU A 40 -3.77 3.04 10.00
CA LEU A 40 -2.91 2.76 11.14
C LEU A 40 -3.78 2.17 12.24
N ALA A 41 -3.48 0.94 12.67
CA ALA A 41 -4.09 0.33 13.83
C ALA A 41 -3.72 1.10 15.11
N ASP A 42 -4.41 0.83 16.23
CA ASP A 42 -4.18 1.49 17.52
C ASP A 42 -2.74 1.33 18.06
N ASP A 43 -2.03 0.29 17.60
CA ASP A 43 -0.61 0.03 17.94
C ASP A 43 0.39 0.72 16.98
N GLY A 44 -0.12 1.51 16.03
CA GLY A 44 0.67 2.22 15.02
C GLY A 44 1.11 1.35 13.84
N ARG A 45 0.66 0.09 13.74
CA ARG A 45 0.96 -0.77 12.60
C ARG A 45 0.13 -0.38 11.38
N PRO A 46 0.74 -0.31 10.19
CA PRO A 46 0.00 -0.07 8.97
C PRO A 46 -0.70 -1.34 8.49
N GLU A 47 -1.98 -1.20 8.17
CA GLU A 47 -2.85 -2.25 7.66
C GLU A 47 -3.54 -1.76 6.39
N TYR A 48 -3.76 -2.65 5.43
CA TYR A 48 -4.51 -2.34 4.22
C TYR A 48 -5.44 -3.51 3.88
N ALA A 49 -6.52 -3.21 3.18
CA ALA A 49 -7.39 -4.23 2.61
C ALA A 49 -6.76 -4.64 1.29
N GLY A 50 -6.59 -5.95 1.07
CA GLY A 50 -6.02 -6.44 -0.19
C GLY A 50 -6.71 -5.83 -1.41
N PHE A 51 -5.95 -5.58 -2.48
CA PHE A 51 -6.41 -4.83 -3.64
C PHE A 51 -6.28 -5.66 -4.91
N VAL A 52 -7.22 -5.47 -5.85
CA VAL A 52 -7.09 -6.04 -7.20
C VAL A 52 -6.27 -5.07 -8.05
N CYS A 53 -5.19 -5.56 -8.64
CA CYS A 53 -4.36 -4.75 -9.54
C CYS A 53 -5.17 -4.31 -10.76
N GLU A 54 -5.22 -3.00 -11.00
CA GLU A 54 -6.01 -2.41 -12.10
C GLU A 54 -5.53 -2.83 -13.49
N LYS A 55 -4.25 -3.23 -13.61
CA LYS A 55 -3.65 -3.62 -14.88
C LYS A 55 -3.77 -5.10 -15.22
N CYS A 56 -3.55 -5.99 -14.25
CA CYS A 56 -3.50 -7.43 -14.51
C CYS A 56 -4.63 -8.24 -13.87
N GLY A 57 -5.47 -7.61 -13.04
CA GLY A 57 -6.58 -8.27 -12.34
C GLY A 57 -6.14 -9.22 -11.23
N PHE A 58 -4.85 -9.29 -10.89
CA PHE A 58 -4.35 -10.09 -9.79
C PHE A 58 -4.78 -9.49 -8.44
N PHE A 59 -5.29 -10.32 -7.53
CA PHE A 59 -5.64 -9.90 -6.18
C PHE A 59 -4.41 -9.98 -5.27
N ASN A 60 -3.94 -8.83 -4.79
CA ASN A 60 -2.84 -8.69 -3.86
C ASN A 60 -3.40 -8.76 -2.43
N THR A 61 -3.06 -9.82 -1.71
CA THR A 61 -3.44 -10.02 -0.32
C THR A 61 -2.60 -9.16 0.62
N PRO A 62 -3.15 -8.74 1.76
CA PRO A 62 -2.44 -7.89 2.73
C PRO A 62 -1.22 -8.56 3.39
N GLU A 63 -1.12 -9.88 3.28
CA GLU A 63 -0.03 -10.69 3.84
C GLU A 63 1.28 -10.61 3.02
N GLY A 64 1.24 -10.03 1.81
CA GLY A 64 2.38 -9.98 0.88
C GLY A 64 2.54 -11.23 0.03
#